data_AF-A0AAR5PP34-F1
#
_entry.id   AF-A0AAR5PP34-F1
#
_cell.length_a   1.000
_cell.length_b   1.000
_cell.length_c   1.000
_cell.angle_alpha   90.00
_cell.angle_beta   90.00
_cell.angle_gamma   90.00
#
_symmetry.space_group_name_H-M   'P 1'
#
loop_
_entity.id
_entity.type
_entity.pdbx_description
1 polymer ?
#
loop_
_entity_poly.entity_id
_entity_poly.type
_entity_poly.pdbx_seq_one_letter_code
_entity_poly.pdbx_strand_id
1 'polypeptide(L)'
;MQKQEEKSRMVYRLVLTGGPCGGKTTGQARLSTFFENLGWKVFRVPETASVLLSGGIKFTDLSEDEGVTFQENLLKTMLQVEETFFELGRTCRRNCLIICDRGAMDASAFISKERWESIMADNSWNNIELRDNRYNQIIHMVSAANGAEDYYSTEDHSCRSEGVELARELDSKAAAAWIGHPYFDVIDNSTDFEGKIRRMIGSVCHKIGLDTGDRLLTNSKKHKFLVAGPMPDDALFPPFQDFEVVHNYLQSNSPNQVRLRKRGQKGYYSYIHTVRRQNQPGGQVIEVKTQINHRDYINLLTQKDNSHFTIYKKRRCFIFDNQYFQLDIYEQPSHPRCRGLILLETYSTLDDARLQRKLPTFLTIEREVTGSADYSMYNLSLREDWKTSKKYLRTNFVGPEDAEGHGPNQLKLKLNGHGAAPGLAVNGAA
;
A
#
# COMPACT_ATOMS: atom_id res chain seq x y z
N MET A 1 -41.47 -6.70 19.16
CA MET A 1 -40.51 -5.89 18.37
C MET A 1 -39.28 -5.65 19.22
N GLN A 2 -38.21 -6.43 19.03
CA GLN A 2 -36.94 -6.21 19.72
C GLN A 2 -36.23 -5.03 19.06
N LYS A 3 -35.93 -3.98 19.85
CA LYS A 3 -35.04 -2.89 19.45
C LYS A 3 -33.68 -3.51 19.12
N GLN A 4 -33.27 -3.46 17.84
CA GLN A 4 -31.87 -3.62 17.48
C GLN A 4 -31.06 -2.56 18.22
N GLU A 5 -30.11 -2.99 19.07
CA GLU A 5 -29.10 -2.11 19.64
C GLU A 5 -28.38 -1.39 18.49
N GLU A 6 -28.49 -0.05 18.43
CA GLU A 6 -27.66 0.74 17.54
C GLU A 6 -26.20 0.59 18.00
N LYS A 7 -25.42 -0.26 17.31
CA LYS A 7 -23.96 -0.29 17.45
C LYS A 7 -23.43 1.15 17.38
N SER A 8 -22.76 1.62 18.44
CA SER A 8 -22.19 2.97 18.46
C SER A 8 -21.23 3.12 17.28
N ARG A 9 -21.50 4.11 16.43
CA ARG A 9 -20.72 4.38 15.22
C ARG A 9 -19.39 5.00 15.64
N MET A 10 -18.29 4.45 15.15
CA MET A 10 -16.95 4.93 15.49
C MET A 10 -16.41 5.87 14.42
N VAL A 11 -15.87 7.02 14.81
CA VAL A 11 -15.01 7.85 13.95
C VAL A 11 -13.60 7.77 14.50
N TYR A 12 -12.67 7.24 13.71
CA TYR A 12 -11.29 7.03 14.10
C TYR A 12 -10.36 7.92 13.26
N ARG A 13 -9.60 8.79 13.93
CA ARG A 13 -8.71 9.78 13.32
C ARG A 13 -7.28 9.30 13.47
N LEU A 14 -6.67 8.96 12.35
CA LEU A 14 -5.33 8.39 12.24
C LEU A 14 -4.41 9.38 11.53
N VAL A 15 -3.25 9.66 12.10
CA VAL A 15 -2.18 10.40 11.42
C VAL A 15 -1.13 9.42 10.92
N LEU A 16 -0.71 9.58 9.66
CA LEU A 16 0.50 8.96 9.14
C LEU A 16 1.60 10.03 9.05
N THR A 17 2.62 9.94 9.89
CA THR A 17 3.78 10.84 9.93
C THR A 17 5.07 10.11 9.52
N GLY A 18 6.14 10.86 9.34
CA GLY A 18 7.48 10.35 9.05
C GLY A 18 8.23 11.10 7.95
N GLY A 19 9.48 10.73 7.74
CA GLY A 19 10.36 11.31 6.73
C GLY A 19 9.96 10.95 5.29
N PRO A 20 10.67 11.50 4.29
CA PRO A 20 10.48 11.12 2.89
C PRO A 20 10.73 9.61 2.70
N CYS A 21 10.10 9.00 1.69
CA CYS A 21 10.26 7.57 1.38
C CYS A 21 9.93 6.58 2.53
N GLY A 22 9.17 6.98 3.56
CA GLY A 22 8.72 6.07 4.63
C GLY A 22 7.60 5.10 4.24
N GLY A 23 6.95 5.32 3.09
CA GLY A 23 5.84 4.49 2.59
C GLY A 23 4.43 4.99 2.96
N LYS A 24 4.29 6.23 3.46
CA LYS A 24 3.01 6.83 3.89
C LYS A 24 1.91 6.75 2.83
N THR A 25 2.17 7.20 1.60
CA THR A 25 1.17 7.21 0.51
C THR A 25 0.67 5.80 0.18
N THR A 26 1.58 4.82 0.11
CA THR A 26 1.21 3.41 -0.11
C THR A 26 0.47 2.83 1.09
N GLY A 27 0.90 3.16 2.31
CA GLY A 27 0.21 2.79 3.55
C GLY A 27 -1.22 3.33 3.60
N GLN A 28 -1.42 4.60 3.28
CA GLN A 28 -2.75 5.23 3.22
C GLN A 28 -3.67 4.51 2.22
N ALA A 29 -3.18 4.18 1.02
CA ALA A 29 -3.96 3.43 0.02
C ALA A 29 -4.33 2.01 0.51
N ARG A 30 -3.42 1.35 1.21
CA ARG A 30 -3.62 0.00 1.76
C ARG A 30 -4.57 -0.02 2.94
N LEU A 31 -4.45 0.92 3.87
CA LEU A 31 -5.42 1.15 4.94
C LEU A 31 -6.81 1.44 4.39
N SER A 32 -6.90 2.35 3.42
CA SER A 32 -8.18 2.69 2.80
C SER A 32 -8.85 1.46 2.20
N THR A 33 -8.12 0.72 1.37
CA THR A 33 -8.64 -0.52 0.76
C THR A 33 -9.04 -1.55 1.81
N PHE A 34 -8.26 -1.70 2.88
CA PHE A 34 -8.52 -2.66 3.94
C PHE A 34 -9.82 -2.34 4.68
N PHE A 35 -9.95 -1.11 5.20
CA PHE A 35 -11.12 -0.68 5.96
C PHE A 35 -12.39 -0.55 5.11
N GLU A 36 -12.28 -0.08 3.86
CA GLU A 36 -13.42 -0.07 2.94
C GLU A 36 -13.96 -1.47 2.66
N ASN A 37 -13.09 -2.47 2.55
CA ASN A 37 -13.51 -3.87 2.39
C ASN A 37 -14.16 -4.44 3.68
N LEU A 38 -13.88 -3.87 4.85
CA LEU A 38 -14.59 -4.16 6.10
C LEU A 38 -15.92 -3.39 6.22
N GLY A 39 -16.32 -2.64 5.20
CA GLY A 39 -17.55 -1.86 5.18
C GLY A 39 -17.43 -0.46 5.79
N TRP A 40 -16.24 -0.04 6.24
CA TRP A 40 -16.03 1.30 6.79
C TRP A 40 -16.07 2.37 5.70
N LYS A 41 -16.43 3.60 6.08
CA LYS A 41 -16.16 4.78 5.25
C LYS A 41 -14.73 5.24 5.53
N VAL A 42 -13.94 5.47 4.49
CA VAL A 42 -12.61 6.05 4.64
C VAL A 42 -12.58 7.45 4.03
N PHE A 43 -12.05 8.40 4.78
CA PHE A 43 -11.65 9.72 4.30
C PHE A 43 -10.12 9.85 4.36
N ARG A 44 -9.58 10.58 3.40
CA ARG A 44 -8.14 10.86 3.29
C ARG A 44 -7.99 12.37 3.25
N VAL A 45 -7.35 12.91 4.28
CA VAL A 45 -7.03 14.33 4.33
C VAL A 45 -5.72 14.51 3.56
N PRO A 46 -5.70 15.36 2.51
CA PRO A 46 -4.49 15.60 1.74
C PRO A 46 -3.46 16.38 2.57
N GLU A 47 -2.17 16.18 2.27
CA GLU A 47 -1.09 16.96 2.88
C GLU A 47 -1.25 18.44 2.50
N THR A 48 -1.56 19.27 3.48
CA THR A 48 -1.88 20.70 3.25
C THR A 48 -0.68 21.46 2.71
N ALA A 49 0.54 21.12 3.15
CA ALA A 49 1.77 21.70 2.63
C ALA A 49 1.90 21.47 1.11
N SER A 50 1.66 20.24 0.65
CA SER A 50 1.69 19.91 -0.78
C SER A 50 0.65 20.70 -1.57
N VAL A 51 -0.55 20.94 -1.02
CA VAL A 51 -1.57 21.78 -1.66
C VAL A 51 -1.08 23.22 -1.82
N LEU A 52 -0.56 23.83 -0.74
CA LEU A 52 -0.10 25.22 -0.76
C LEU A 52 1.13 25.43 -1.65
N LEU A 53 2.10 24.51 -1.62
CA LEU A 53 3.31 24.57 -2.46
C LEU A 53 2.98 24.39 -3.95
N SER A 54 2.02 23.52 -4.28
CA SER A 54 1.55 23.38 -5.66
C SER A 54 0.88 24.64 -6.21
N GLY A 55 0.41 25.53 -5.31
CA GLY A 55 -0.16 26.83 -5.65
C GLY A 55 0.87 27.92 -6.01
N GLY A 56 2.17 27.60 -6.02
CA GLY A 56 3.24 28.51 -6.41
C GLY A 56 4.04 29.09 -5.24
N ILE A 57 3.76 28.69 -4.00
CA ILE A 57 4.55 29.08 -2.83
C ILE A 57 5.87 28.32 -2.83
N LYS A 58 6.98 29.03 -2.70
CA LYS A 58 8.32 28.43 -2.56
C LYS A 58 8.97 28.94 -1.29
N PHE A 59 9.43 28.02 -0.44
CA PHE A 59 10.13 28.38 0.80
C PHE A 59 11.40 29.20 0.56
N THR A 60 12.07 29.03 -0.59
CA THR A 60 13.26 29.79 -0.99
C THR A 60 12.99 31.28 -1.20
N ASP A 61 11.74 31.64 -1.45
CA ASP A 61 11.34 32.99 -1.82
C ASP A 61 10.84 33.78 -0.61
N LEU A 62 10.78 33.15 0.57
CA LEU A 62 10.29 33.73 1.81
C LEU A 62 11.46 34.17 2.69
N SER A 63 11.37 35.38 3.25
CA SER A 63 12.19 35.79 4.39
C SER A 63 11.85 34.98 5.64
N GLU A 64 12.67 35.09 6.69
CA GLU A 64 12.46 34.34 7.94
C GLU A 64 11.09 34.67 8.58
N ASP A 65 10.70 35.95 8.62
CA ASP A 65 9.42 36.39 9.18
C ASP A 65 8.22 35.99 8.30
N GLU A 66 8.36 36.04 6.98
CA GLU A 66 7.35 35.50 6.05
C GLU A 66 7.22 33.99 6.18
N GLY A 67 8.32 33.29 6.46
CA GLY A 67 8.34 31.85 6.75
C GLY A 67 7.53 31.51 8.01
N VAL A 68 7.69 32.27 9.09
CA VAL A 68 6.88 32.11 10.31
C VAL A 68 5.40 32.35 10.03
N THR A 69 5.09 33.44 9.32
CA THR A 69 3.71 33.77 8.92
C THR A 69 3.11 32.66 8.04
N PHE A 70 3.90 32.12 7.12
CA PHE A 70 3.48 31.01 6.27
C PHE A 70 3.19 29.76 7.09
N GLN A 71 4.05 29.41 8.06
CA GLN A 71 3.87 28.23 8.91
C GLN A 71 2.62 28.32 9.78
N GLU A 72 2.33 29.51 10.32
CA GLU A 72 1.08 29.78 11.03
C GLU A 72 -0.13 29.57 10.11
N ASN A 73 -0.12 30.15 8.90
CA ASN A 73 -1.21 30.00 7.94
C ASN A 73 -1.37 28.56 7.43
N LEU A 74 -0.26 27.83 7.25
CA LEU A 74 -0.24 26.42 6.92
C LEU A 74 -0.96 25.62 8.00
N LEU A 75 -0.64 25.86 9.28
CA LEU A 75 -1.28 25.18 10.40
C LEU A 75 -2.76 25.52 10.49
N LYS A 76 -3.16 26.80 10.39
CA LYS A 76 -4.57 27.21 10.34
C LYS A 76 -5.34 26.48 9.24
N THR A 77 -4.76 26.42 8.04
CA THR A 77 -5.37 25.75 6.89
C THR A 77 -5.49 24.26 7.14
N MET A 78 -4.45 23.62 7.67
CA MET A 78 -4.45 22.20 7.99
C MET A 78 -5.56 21.86 8.99
N LEU A 79 -5.68 22.64 10.06
CA LEU A 79 -6.71 22.44 11.08
C LEU A 79 -8.13 22.57 10.51
N GLN A 80 -8.36 23.53 9.60
CA GLN A 80 -9.66 23.73 8.97
C GLN A 80 -10.02 22.60 7.99
N VAL A 81 -9.05 22.16 7.18
CA VAL A 81 -9.26 21.06 6.23
C VAL A 81 -9.55 19.78 7.00
N GLU A 82 -8.77 19.47 8.02
CA GLU A 82 -9.01 18.31 8.90
C GLU A 82 -10.38 18.36 9.57
N GLU A 83 -10.79 19.51 10.14
CA GLU A 83 -12.08 19.62 10.82
C GLU A 83 -13.24 19.37 9.85
N THR A 84 -13.12 19.85 8.60
CA THR A 84 -14.09 19.56 7.54
C THR A 84 -14.28 18.05 7.35
N PHE A 85 -13.17 17.28 7.30
CA PHE A 85 -13.26 15.82 7.20
C PHE A 85 -13.77 15.17 8.48
N PHE A 86 -13.43 15.71 9.66
CA PHE A 86 -13.91 15.20 10.95
C PHE A 86 -15.42 15.37 11.08
N GLU A 87 -15.97 16.52 10.71
CA GLU A 87 -17.41 16.77 10.64
C GLU A 87 -18.10 15.83 9.66
N LEU A 88 -17.57 15.69 8.44
CA LEU A 88 -18.10 14.72 7.47
C LEU A 88 -18.07 13.29 8.02
N GLY A 89 -17.01 12.91 8.73
CA GLY A 89 -16.90 11.64 9.44
C GLY A 89 -18.01 11.42 10.46
N ARG A 90 -18.31 12.44 11.28
CA ARG A 90 -19.40 12.39 12.28
C ARG A 90 -20.78 12.20 11.63
N THR A 91 -20.98 12.70 10.41
CA THR A 91 -22.25 12.50 9.67
C THR A 91 -22.41 11.12 9.02
N CYS A 92 -21.36 10.31 8.99
CA CYS A 92 -21.40 9.00 8.34
C CYS A 92 -22.34 8.01 9.06
N ARG A 93 -23.13 7.27 8.27
CA ARG A 93 -24.04 6.22 8.80
C ARG A 93 -23.33 4.91 9.17
N ARG A 94 -22.04 4.80 8.87
CA ARG A 94 -21.17 3.64 9.10
C ARG A 94 -19.90 4.08 9.81
N ASN A 95 -19.18 3.14 10.42
CA ASN A 95 -17.87 3.41 11.01
C ASN A 95 -16.97 4.14 10.00
N CYS A 96 -16.22 5.11 10.47
CA CYS A 96 -15.43 6.01 9.64
C CYS A 96 -13.98 6.04 10.11
N LEU A 97 -13.06 5.80 9.18
CA LEU A 97 -11.62 6.03 9.36
C LEU A 97 -11.24 7.29 8.60
N ILE A 98 -10.57 8.22 9.26
CA ILE A 98 -10.06 9.45 8.67
C ILE A 98 -8.54 9.39 8.77
N ILE A 99 -7.87 9.37 7.63
CA ILE A 99 -6.40 9.26 7.55
C ILE A 99 -5.83 10.61 7.15
N CYS A 100 -5.09 11.25 8.06
CA CYS A 100 -4.34 12.47 7.80
C CYS A 100 -2.94 12.12 7.28
N ASP A 101 -2.59 12.64 6.09
CA ASP A 101 -1.23 12.59 5.59
C ASP A 101 -0.45 13.77 6.20
N ARG A 102 0.29 13.47 7.27
CA ARG A 102 0.77 14.42 8.30
C ARG A 102 -0.36 15.07 9.11
N GLY A 103 -0.07 15.43 10.35
CA GLY A 103 -1.00 16.11 11.25
C GLY A 103 -0.42 17.42 11.80
N ALA A 104 -1.17 18.08 12.69
CA ALA A 104 -0.86 19.41 13.21
C ALA A 104 0.57 19.54 13.77
N MET A 105 1.03 18.52 14.51
CA MET A 105 2.37 18.56 15.11
C MET A 105 3.49 18.41 14.07
N ASP A 106 3.25 17.84 12.88
CA ASP A 106 4.29 17.79 11.83
C ASP A 106 4.79 19.18 11.43
N ALA A 107 3.97 20.23 11.59
CA ALA A 107 4.38 21.61 11.33
C ALA A 107 5.50 22.08 12.29
N SER A 108 5.52 21.59 13.54
CA SER A 108 6.55 21.97 14.52
C SER A 108 7.93 21.42 14.17
N ALA A 109 8.02 20.43 13.28
CA ALA A 109 9.30 19.87 12.83
C ALA A 109 10.09 20.84 11.90
N PHE A 110 9.42 21.86 11.34
CA PHE A 110 9.99 22.77 10.35
C PHE A 110 10.29 24.17 10.89
N ILE A 111 10.05 24.44 12.17
CA ILE A 111 10.31 25.75 12.78
C ILE A 111 11.02 25.60 14.13
N SER A 112 11.64 26.68 14.61
CA SER A 112 12.26 26.68 15.94
C SER A 112 11.22 26.58 17.05
N LYS A 113 11.64 26.08 18.21
CA LYS A 113 10.78 25.90 19.37
C LYS A 113 10.19 27.23 19.86
N GLU A 114 10.99 28.29 19.86
CA GLU A 114 10.61 29.63 20.30
C GLU A 114 9.52 30.21 19.39
N ARG A 115 9.66 30.03 18.06
CA ARG A 115 8.65 30.46 17.09
C ARG A 115 7.38 29.63 17.17
N TRP A 116 7.49 28.32 17.40
CA TRP A 116 6.33 27.45 17.65
C TRP A 116 5.55 27.90 18.88
N GLU A 117 6.23 28.17 19.99
CA GLU A 117 5.59 28.66 21.22
C GLU A 117 4.89 30.01 21.00
N SER A 118 5.47 30.93 20.20
CA SER A 118 4.81 32.18 19.80
C SER A 118 3.54 31.92 19.01
N ILE A 119 3.60 31.12 17.93
CA ILE A 119 2.43 30.79 17.09
C ILE A 119 1.31 30.17 17.93
N MET A 120 1.66 29.28 18.85
CA MET A 120 0.71 28.63 19.75
C MET A 120 0.03 29.64 20.68
N ALA A 121 0.79 30.57 21.27
CA ALA A 121 0.27 31.62 22.14
C ALA A 121 -0.63 32.61 21.38
N ASP A 122 -0.17 33.09 20.22
CA ASP A 122 -0.87 34.07 19.38
C ASP A 122 -2.24 33.55 18.90
N ASN A 123 -2.35 32.24 18.70
CA ASN A 123 -3.59 31.58 18.26
C ASN A 123 -4.41 30.96 19.39
N SER A 124 -3.98 31.14 20.65
CA SER A 124 -4.63 30.51 21.82
C SER A 124 -4.76 28.98 21.69
N TRP A 125 -3.80 28.35 21.03
CA TRP A 125 -3.74 26.89 20.92
C TRP A 125 -2.91 26.31 22.06
N ASN A 126 -3.09 25.02 22.32
CA ASN A 126 -2.23 24.29 23.24
C ASN A 126 -1.88 22.91 22.67
N ASN A 127 -0.71 22.41 23.06
CA ASN A 127 -0.19 21.15 22.53
C ASN A 127 -1.05 19.94 22.92
N ILE A 128 -1.79 19.96 24.05
CA ILE A 128 -2.64 18.83 24.44
C ILE A 128 -3.83 18.71 23.47
N GLU A 129 -4.47 19.83 23.16
CA GLU A 129 -5.56 19.85 22.18
C GLU A 129 -5.07 19.44 20.79
N LEU A 130 -3.94 19.99 20.33
CA LEU A 130 -3.43 19.70 18.98
C LEU A 130 -2.84 18.28 18.86
N ARG A 131 -2.16 17.78 19.88
CA ARG A 131 -1.49 16.47 19.86
C ARG A 131 -2.45 15.37 20.29
N ASP A 132 -3.03 15.46 21.49
CA ASP A 132 -3.66 14.34 22.21
C ASP A 132 -5.16 14.23 21.93
N ASN A 133 -5.91 15.33 22.02
CA ASN A 133 -7.37 15.27 21.92
C ASN A 133 -7.87 15.24 20.46
N ARG A 134 -7.04 15.70 19.52
CA ARG A 134 -7.43 15.82 18.12
C ARG A 134 -7.41 14.49 17.38
N TYR A 135 -6.44 13.64 17.66
CA TYR A 135 -6.18 12.39 16.93
C TYR A 135 -6.35 11.18 17.86
N ASN A 136 -6.83 10.06 17.32
CA ASN A 136 -6.95 8.84 18.11
C ASN A 136 -5.64 8.05 18.13
N GLN A 137 -4.87 8.12 17.05
CA GLN A 137 -3.60 7.40 16.91
C GLN A 137 -2.68 8.09 15.91
N ILE A 138 -1.40 8.01 16.19
CA ILE A 138 -0.32 8.50 15.33
C ILE A 138 0.55 7.32 14.95
N ILE A 139 0.81 7.15 13.66
CA ILE A 139 1.76 6.15 13.16
C ILE A 139 2.92 6.85 12.46
N HIS A 140 4.12 6.65 13.01
CA HIS A 140 5.37 7.05 12.39
C HIS A 140 5.89 5.97 11.45
N MET A 141 5.88 6.27 10.16
CA MET A 141 6.43 5.40 9.12
C MET A 141 7.90 5.78 8.88
N VAL A 142 8.82 5.03 9.47
CA VAL A 142 10.27 5.31 9.42
C VAL A 142 10.76 5.40 7.98
N SER A 143 11.49 6.44 7.61
CA SER A 143 12.07 6.62 6.28
C SER A 143 12.90 5.41 5.83
N ALA A 144 12.85 5.06 4.54
CA ALA A 144 13.77 4.07 3.96
C ALA A 144 15.25 4.47 4.15
N ALA A 145 15.54 5.76 4.34
CA ALA A 145 16.88 6.25 4.68
C ALA A 145 17.42 5.69 6.00
N ASN A 146 16.60 5.06 6.85
CA ASN A 146 17.01 4.47 8.12
C ASN A 146 16.79 2.95 8.13
N GLY A 147 17.85 2.18 7.86
CA GLY A 147 17.82 0.71 7.90
C GLY A 147 17.26 0.03 6.65
N ALA A 148 17.04 0.78 5.56
CA ALA A 148 16.63 0.26 4.25
C ALA A 148 17.19 1.16 3.11
N GLU A 149 18.40 1.67 3.29
CA GLU A 149 19.03 2.71 2.46
C GLU A 149 19.10 2.32 0.98
N ASP A 150 19.29 1.03 0.70
CA ASP A 150 19.30 0.46 -0.66
C ASP A 150 18.00 0.71 -1.44
N TYR A 151 16.90 1.05 -0.75
CA TYR A 151 15.59 1.33 -1.31
C TYR A 151 15.23 2.82 -1.30
N TYR A 152 16.13 3.68 -0.82
CA TYR A 152 15.94 5.13 -0.85
C TYR A 152 16.34 5.68 -2.22
N SER A 153 15.34 6.07 -3.03
CA SER A 153 15.56 6.70 -4.35
C SER A 153 14.93 8.09 -4.41
N THR A 154 15.67 9.01 -5.03
CA THR A 154 15.23 10.38 -5.34
C THR A 154 14.67 10.52 -6.77
N GLU A 155 14.75 9.48 -7.61
CA GLU A 155 14.56 9.58 -9.06
C GLU A 155 13.10 9.81 -9.52
N ASP A 156 12.08 9.46 -8.73
CA ASP A 156 10.68 9.49 -9.19
C ASP A 156 9.79 10.58 -8.57
N HIS A 157 10.36 11.44 -7.72
CA HIS A 157 9.62 12.51 -7.08
C HIS A 157 10.25 13.86 -7.43
N SER A 158 9.62 14.58 -8.37
CA SER A 158 10.02 15.91 -8.86
C SER A 158 10.16 17.00 -7.78
N CYS A 159 9.90 16.68 -6.51
CA CYS A 159 9.99 17.57 -5.36
C CYS A 159 11.00 17.11 -4.30
N ARG A 160 11.83 16.08 -4.54
CA ARG A 160 12.76 15.53 -3.54
C ARG A 160 14.20 15.68 -4.00
N SER A 161 14.92 16.60 -3.38
CA SER A 161 16.35 16.85 -3.59
C SER A 161 17.21 16.43 -2.39
N GLU A 162 16.59 15.92 -1.31
CA GLU A 162 17.30 15.65 -0.07
C GLU A 162 18.10 14.33 -0.12
N GLY A 163 19.38 14.44 0.24
CA GLY A 163 20.26 13.27 0.45
C GLY A 163 19.78 12.38 1.61
N VAL A 164 20.37 11.18 1.70
CA VAL A 164 20.01 10.16 2.70
C VAL A 164 20.13 10.70 4.13
N GLU A 165 21.16 11.48 4.41
CA GLU A 165 21.42 12.08 5.72
C GLU A 165 20.33 13.05 6.13
N LEU A 166 19.97 13.97 5.22
CA LEU A 166 18.89 14.93 5.46
C LEU A 166 17.54 14.21 5.62
N ALA A 167 17.30 13.14 4.86
CA ALA A 167 16.11 12.32 5.01
C ALA A 167 16.00 11.63 6.38
N ARG A 168 17.13 11.19 6.97
CA ARG A 168 17.18 10.65 8.34
C ARG A 168 16.91 11.73 9.38
N GLU A 169 17.46 12.91 9.19
CA GLU A 169 17.22 14.05 10.10
C GLU A 169 15.75 14.46 10.09
N LEU A 170 15.16 14.60 8.90
CA LEU A 170 13.75 14.92 8.73
C LEU A 170 12.83 13.83 9.32
N ASP A 171 13.19 12.55 9.17
CA ASP A 171 12.46 11.45 9.81
C ASP A 171 12.49 11.57 11.34
N SER A 172 13.66 11.86 11.90
CA SER A 172 13.85 12.01 13.34
C SER A 172 13.07 13.21 13.89
N LYS A 173 13.08 14.35 13.18
CA LYS A 173 12.29 15.54 13.55
C LYS A 173 10.80 15.27 13.49
N ALA A 174 10.32 14.57 12.46
CA ALA A 174 8.92 14.20 12.34
C ALA A 174 8.47 13.29 13.50
N ALA A 175 9.28 12.28 13.88
CA ALA A 175 9.01 11.46 15.05
C ALA A 175 9.00 12.29 16.35
N ALA A 176 9.98 13.18 16.50
CA ALA A 176 10.13 14.01 17.70
C ALA A 176 8.94 14.94 17.95
N ALA A 177 8.33 15.46 16.89
CA ALA A 177 7.15 16.32 16.98
C ALA A 177 5.94 15.67 17.68
N TRP A 178 5.85 14.34 17.64
CA TRP A 178 4.75 13.58 18.21
C TRP A 178 5.06 12.95 19.57
N ILE A 179 6.27 13.18 20.11
CA ILE A 179 6.65 12.65 21.43
C ILE A 179 5.66 13.15 22.50
N GLY A 180 5.17 12.19 23.29
CA GLY A 180 4.21 12.41 24.37
C GLY A 180 2.75 12.14 24.00
N HIS A 181 2.42 11.86 22.73
CA HIS A 181 1.09 11.36 22.38
C HIS A 181 0.87 9.97 22.99
N PRO A 182 -0.28 9.68 23.66
CA PRO A 182 -0.51 8.42 24.37
C PRO A 182 -0.59 7.20 23.44
N TYR A 183 -0.93 7.41 22.16
CA TYR A 183 -1.08 6.36 21.16
C TYR A 183 -0.19 6.66 19.94
N PHE A 184 1.12 6.55 20.14
CA PHE A 184 2.14 6.74 19.11
C PHE A 184 2.81 5.41 18.79
N ASP A 185 2.68 4.95 17.54
CA ASP A 185 3.24 3.69 17.07
C ASP A 185 4.33 3.94 16.02
N VAL A 186 5.48 3.29 16.16
CA VAL A 186 6.60 3.39 15.23
C VAL A 186 6.70 2.13 14.37
N ILE A 187 6.69 2.31 13.04
CA ILE A 187 6.82 1.23 12.07
C ILE A 187 8.16 1.37 11.35
N ASP A 188 9.16 0.65 11.87
CA ASP A 188 10.54 0.60 11.37
C ASP A 188 10.70 -0.20 10.06
N ASN A 189 11.93 -0.34 9.56
CA ASN A 189 12.24 -1.13 8.36
C ASN A 189 12.78 -2.53 8.67
N SER A 190 12.44 -3.11 9.83
CA SER A 190 12.95 -4.43 10.24
C SER A 190 12.47 -5.61 9.38
N THR A 191 11.48 -5.36 8.52
CA THR A 191 10.85 -6.33 7.62
C THR A 191 10.91 -5.80 6.20
N ASP A 192 10.58 -6.64 5.22
CA ASP A 192 10.30 -6.17 3.86
C ASP A 192 9.16 -5.13 3.85
N PHE A 193 9.04 -4.41 2.73
CA PHE A 193 8.08 -3.32 2.61
C PHE A 193 6.63 -3.79 2.84
N GLU A 194 6.27 -5.00 2.38
CA GLU A 194 4.94 -5.54 2.62
C GLU A 194 4.71 -5.89 4.11
N GLY A 195 5.69 -6.52 4.77
CA GLY A 195 5.67 -6.76 6.21
C GLY A 195 5.51 -5.46 6.99
N LYS A 196 6.16 -4.38 6.54
CA LYS A 196 6.06 -3.04 7.14
C LYS A 196 4.63 -2.50 7.05
N ILE A 197 4.03 -2.53 5.85
CA ILE A 197 2.64 -2.10 5.63
C ILE A 197 1.66 -2.96 6.45
N ARG A 198 1.91 -4.27 6.57
CA ARG A 198 1.07 -5.16 7.39
C ARG A 198 1.14 -4.79 8.86
N ARG A 199 2.32 -4.55 9.43
CA ARG A 199 2.50 -4.09 10.81
C ARG A 199 1.78 -2.77 11.07
N MET A 200 1.85 -1.83 10.13
CA MET A 200 1.09 -0.58 10.19
C MET A 200 -0.43 -0.85 10.27
N ILE A 201 -1.00 -1.66 9.37
CA ILE A 201 -2.45 -1.98 9.41
C ILE A 201 -2.80 -2.73 10.70
N GLY A 202 -1.96 -3.67 11.13
CA GLY A 202 -2.11 -4.43 12.37
C GLY A 202 -2.18 -3.53 13.61
N SER A 203 -1.29 -2.55 13.69
CA SER A 203 -1.28 -1.54 14.76
C SER A 203 -2.59 -0.74 14.79
N VAL A 204 -3.08 -0.25 13.64
CA VAL A 204 -4.38 0.44 13.58
C VAL A 204 -5.52 -0.46 14.05
N CYS A 205 -5.56 -1.70 13.57
CA CYS A 205 -6.65 -2.61 13.90
C CYS A 205 -6.66 -3.00 15.38
N HIS A 206 -5.49 -3.24 15.95
CA HIS A 206 -5.33 -3.52 17.38
C HIS A 206 -5.87 -2.37 18.23
N LYS A 207 -5.53 -1.12 17.89
CA LYS A 207 -6.00 0.06 18.64
C LYS A 207 -7.50 0.33 18.47
N ILE A 208 -8.05 0.07 17.29
CA ILE A 208 -9.50 0.17 17.04
C ILE A 208 -10.27 -0.94 17.79
N GLY A 209 -9.60 -2.04 18.17
CA GLY A 209 -10.25 -3.21 18.76
C GLY A 209 -10.93 -4.10 17.71
N LEU A 210 -10.47 -4.04 16.46
CA LEU A 210 -10.90 -4.98 15.42
C LEU A 210 -10.11 -6.28 15.57
N ASP A 211 -10.82 -7.37 15.86
CA ASP A 211 -10.26 -8.71 15.69
C ASP A 211 -10.08 -8.96 14.19
N THR A 212 -8.82 -8.88 13.76
CA THR A 212 -8.45 -9.05 12.36
C THR A 212 -8.11 -10.48 12.00
N GLY A 213 -8.24 -11.40 12.97
CA GLY A 213 -7.90 -12.80 12.83
C GLY A 213 -6.55 -12.99 12.13
N ASP A 214 -6.54 -13.92 11.19
CA ASP A 214 -5.37 -14.40 10.47
C ASP A 214 -4.86 -13.45 9.35
N ARG A 215 -5.46 -12.28 9.14
CA ARG A 215 -5.16 -11.42 7.97
C ARG A 215 -3.96 -10.48 8.17
N LEU A 216 -3.58 -10.19 9.41
CA LEU A 216 -2.57 -9.16 9.74
C LEU A 216 -1.40 -9.67 10.59
N LEU A 217 -1.39 -10.94 10.99
CA LEU A 217 -0.22 -11.50 11.68
C LEU A 217 0.93 -11.68 10.68
N THR A 218 2.16 -11.59 11.18
CA THR A 218 3.41 -11.50 10.42
C THR A 218 3.62 -12.66 9.44
N ASN A 219 2.96 -13.79 9.66
CA ASN A 219 3.00 -15.01 8.84
C ASN A 219 1.81 -15.13 7.85
N SER A 220 1.01 -14.09 7.61
CA SER A 220 -0.14 -14.17 6.70
C SER A 220 0.33 -14.34 5.25
N LYS A 221 0.09 -15.50 4.67
CA LYS A 221 0.41 -15.79 3.27
C LYS A 221 -0.81 -15.55 2.40
N LYS A 222 -0.58 -15.06 1.18
CA LYS A 222 -1.63 -15.05 0.18
C LYS A 222 -1.86 -16.49 -0.28
N HIS A 223 -3.11 -16.91 -0.31
CA HIS A 223 -3.51 -18.18 -0.90
C HIS A 223 -4.45 -17.94 -2.08
N LYS A 224 -4.23 -18.66 -3.16
CA LYS A 224 -5.02 -18.60 -4.38
C LYS A 224 -5.42 -20.01 -4.79
N PHE A 225 -6.72 -20.23 -4.96
CA PHE A 225 -7.28 -21.53 -5.31
C PHE A 225 -8.02 -21.45 -6.63
N LEU A 226 -7.90 -22.50 -7.44
CA LEU A 226 -8.70 -22.71 -8.63
C LEU A 226 -10.04 -23.31 -8.23
N VAL A 227 -11.13 -22.67 -8.66
CA VAL A 227 -12.50 -23.12 -8.38
C VAL A 227 -13.10 -23.66 -9.67
N ALA A 228 -13.64 -24.87 -9.60
CA ALA A 228 -14.35 -25.49 -10.72
C ALA A 228 -15.68 -24.77 -10.95
N GLY A 229 -16.00 -24.53 -12.22
CA GLY A 229 -17.34 -24.14 -12.63
C GLY A 229 -18.31 -25.34 -12.65
N PRO A 230 -19.63 -25.10 -12.69
CA PRO A 230 -20.29 -23.80 -12.69
C PRO A 230 -20.33 -23.14 -11.31
N MET A 231 -20.59 -21.82 -11.28
CA MET A 231 -20.80 -21.09 -10.04
C MET A 231 -22.02 -21.63 -9.28
N PRO A 232 -21.92 -21.84 -7.96
CA PRO A 232 -23.07 -22.20 -7.15
C PRO A 232 -24.09 -21.05 -7.09
N ASP A 233 -25.32 -21.40 -6.70
CA ASP A 233 -26.41 -20.43 -6.52
C ASP A 233 -26.03 -19.35 -5.49
N ASP A 234 -26.40 -18.10 -5.77
CA ASP A 234 -26.16 -16.94 -4.91
C ASP A 234 -26.73 -17.14 -3.50
N ALA A 235 -27.79 -17.95 -3.33
CA ALA A 235 -28.40 -18.27 -2.04
C ALA A 235 -27.48 -19.07 -1.10
N LEU A 236 -26.47 -19.77 -1.64
CA LEU A 236 -25.51 -20.54 -0.84
C LEU A 236 -24.39 -19.66 -0.28
N PHE A 237 -24.22 -18.45 -0.83
CA PHE A 237 -23.19 -17.53 -0.34
C PHE A 237 -23.65 -16.84 0.93
N PRO A 238 -22.73 -16.62 1.89
CA PRO A 238 -22.96 -15.64 2.95
C PRO A 238 -23.11 -14.23 2.34
N PRO A 239 -23.55 -13.22 3.12
CA PRO A 239 -23.65 -11.85 2.62
C PRO A 239 -22.39 -11.41 1.87
N PHE A 240 -22.57 -11.03 0.61
CA PHE A 240 -21.47 -10.73 -0.31
C PHE A 240 -21.65 -9.36 -0.97
N GLN A 241 -20.56 -8.87 -1.57
CA GLN A 241 -20.55 -7.68 -2.41
C GLN A 241 -19.83 -7.97 -3.72
N ASP A 242 -20.46 -7.60 -4.83
CA ASP A 242 -19.90 -7.78 -6.16
C ASP A 242 -19.31 -6.47 -6.68
N PHE A 243 -18.13 -6.56 -7.29
CA PHE A 243 -17.44 -5.44 -7.90
C PHE A 243 -17.06 -5.77 -9.34
N GLU A 244 -17.26 -4.80 -10.22
CA GLU A 244 -16.67 -4.82 -11.56
C GLU A 244 -15.20 -4.42 -11.45
N VAL A 245 -14.32 -5.26 -11.99
CA VAL A 245 -12.87 -5.04 -11.96
C VAL A 245 -12.29 -5.18 -13.36
N VAL A 246 -11.64 -4.12 -13.82
CA VAL A 246 -10.96 -4.05 -15.12
C VAL A 246 -9.48 -3.78 -14.91
N HIS A 247 -8.63 -4.59 -15.54
CA HIS A 247 -7.18 -4.40 -15.51
C HIS A 247 -6.62 -4.20 -16.92
N ASN A 248 -5.70 -3.24 -17.05
CA ASN A 248 -4.93 -2.98 -18.26
C ASN A 248 -3.45 -2.94 -17.91
N TYR A 249 -2.62 -3.64 -18.69
CA TYR A 249 -1.17 -3.49 -18.62
C TYR A 249 -0.74 -2.34 -19.54
N LEU A 250 0.20 -1.53 -19.07
CA LEU A 250 0.81 -0.43 -19.82
C LEU A 250 2.19 -0.85 -20.32
N GLN A 251 2.69 -0.13 -21.32
CA GLN A 251 4.04 -0.34 -21.82
C GLN A 251 5.07 -0.05 -20.71
N SER A 252 6.01 -0.98 -20.51
CA SER A 252 7.10 -0.83 -19.53
C SER A 252 8.34 -1.61 -19.97
N ASN A 253 9.50 -1.19 -19.49
CA ASN A 253 10.75 -1.91 -19.72
C ASN A 253 10.75 -3.23 -18.95
N SER A 254 10.87 -4.35 -19.64
CA SER A 254 10.99 -5.66 -19.02
C SER A 254 12.23 -5.70 -18.10
N PRO A 255 12.15 -6.26 -16.87
CA PRO A 255 11.04 -7.06 -16.34
C PRO A 255 10.03 -6.28 -15.46
N ASN A 256 10.07 -4.94 -15.48
CA ASN A 256 9.12 -4.13 -14.74
C ASN A 256 7.72 -4.25 -15.36
N GLN A 257 6.70 -4.19 -14.52
CA GLN A 257 5.31 -4.27 -14.95
C GLN A 257 4.57 -3.02 -14.49
N VAL A 258 3.83 -2.40 -15.40
CA VAL A 258 2.95 -1.30 -15.09
C VAL A 258 1.51 -1.69 -15.41
N ARG A 259 0.59 -1.47 -14.47
CA ARG A 259 -0.82 -1.79 -14.68
C ARG A 259 -1.75 -0.72 -14.11
N LEU A 260 -2.88 -0.53 -14.78
CA LEU A 260 -4.03 0.21 -14.28
C LEU A 260 -5.12 -0.76 -13.84
N ARG A 261 -5.77 -0.43 -12.73
CA ARG A 261 -6.96 -1.11 -12.24
C ARG A 261 -8.10 -0.12 -12.09
N LYS A 262 -9.23 -0.38 -12.73
CA LYS A 262 -10.53 0.24 -12.47
C LYS A 262 -11.36 -0.76 -11.67
N ARG A 263 -11.83 -0.38 -10.48
CA ARG A 263 -12.72 -1.22 -9.65
C ARG A 263 -13.90 -0.41 -9.15
N GLY A 264 -15.11 -0.93 -9.27
CA GLY A 264 -16.30 -0.21 -8.85
C GLY A 264 -17.57 -1.04 -8.79
N GLN A 265 -18.67 -0.37 -8.46
CA GLN A 265 -20.02 -0.90 -8.48
C GLN A 265 -21.01 0.25 -8.66
N LYS A 266 -22.17 -0.01 -9.27
CA LYS A 266 -23.25 0.98 -9.44
C LYS A 266 -22.80 2.32 -10.06
N GLY A 267 -21.88 2.26 -11.01
CA GLY A 267 -21.36 3.45 -11.71
C GLY A 267 -20.27 4.24 -10.98
N TYR A 268 -19.91 3.87 -9.74
CA TYR A 268 -18.83 4.52 -9.00
C TYR A 268 -17.56 3.68 -9.02
N TYR A 269 -16.44 4.30 -9.40
CA TYR A 269 -15.18 3.60 -9.62
C TYR A 269 -14.00 4.25 -8.88
N SER A 270 -13.09 3.38 -8.48
CA SER A 270 -11.75 3.69 -7.97
C SER A 270 -10.71 3.26 -9.00
N TYR A 271 -9.62 4.01 -9.08
CA TYR A 271 -8.56 3.79 -10.05
C TYR A 271 -7.21 3.71 -9.35
N ILE A 272 -6.44 2.67 -9.65
CA ILE A 272 -5.09 2.47 -9.11
C ILE A 272 -4.12 2.24 -10.25
N HIS A 273 -3.03 3.01 -10.23
CA HIS A 273 -1.83 2.78 -11.01
C HIS A 273 -0.84 1.97 -10.17
N THR A 274 -0.41 0.82 -10.67
CA THR A 274 0.59 -0.03 -10.00
C THR A 274 1.83 -0.12 -10.85
N VAL A 275 2.98 0.19 -10.25
CA VAL A 275 4.31 0.00 -10.85
C VAL A 275 5.02 -1.07 -10.04
N ARG A 276 5.33 -2.20 -10.67
CA ARG A 276 6.09 -3.30 -10.09
C ARG A 276 7.49 -3.29 -10.69
N ARG A 277 8.49 -2.97 -9.87
CA ARG A 277 9.91 -2.96 -10.23
C ARG A 277 10.57 -4.26 -9.80
N GLN A 278 11.27 -4.88 -10.73
CA GLN A 278 12.01 -6.12 -10.54
C GLN A 278 13.52 -5.84 -10.56
N ASN A 279 14.32 -6.83 -10.15
CA ASN A 279 15.78 -6.77 -10.09
C ASN A 279 16.31 -5.62 -9.21
N GLN A 280 15.63 -5.34 -8.10
CA GLN A 280 16.13 -4.40 -7.10
C GLN A 280 17.25 -5.06 -6.28
N PRO A 281 18.11 -4.29 -5.60
CA PRO A 281 19.17 -4.83 -4.74
C PRO A 281 18.63 -5.93 -3.81
N GLY A 282 19.41 -7.01 -3.63
CA GLY A 282 18.97 -8.17 -2.84
C GLY A 282 17.91 -9.06 -3.48
N GLY A 283 17.56 -8.86 -4.75
CA GLY A 283 16.59 -9.69 -5.48
C GLY A 283 15.13 -9.40 -5.11
N GLN A 284 14.86 -8.33 -4.37
CA GLN A 284 13.51 -7.96 -3.96
C GLN A 284 12.68 -7.41 -5.13
N VAL A 285 11.37 -7.59 -5.03
CA VAL A 285 10.40 -7.08 -5.99
C VAL A 285 9.55 -6.01 -5.31
N ILE A 286 9.65 -4.78 -5.79
CA ILE A 286 8.96 -3.62 -5.21
C ILE A 286 7.68 -3.37 -5.99
N GLU A 287 6.53 -3.30 -5.32
CA GLU A 287 5.25 -2.94 -5.94
C GLU A 287 4.70 -1.64 -5.35
N VAL A 288 4.71 -0.57 -6.12
CA VAL A 288 4.16 0.74 -5.75
C VAL A 288 2.74 0.87 -6.29
N LYS A 289 1.79 1.21 -5.42
CA LYS A 289 0.37 1.43 -5.77
C LYS A 289 0.00 2.88 -5.51
N THR A 290 -0.41 3.59 -6.55
CA THR A 290 -0.83 4.99 -6.51
C THR A 290 -2.30 5.10 -6.88
N GLN A 291 -3.11 5.71 -6.02
CA GLN A 291 -4.48 6.04 -6.35
C GLN A 291 -4.48 7.20 -7.36
N ILE A 292 -5.27 7.08 -8.42
CA ILE A 292 -5.40 8.13 -9.44
C ILE A 292 -6.87 8.52 -9.62
N ASN A 293 -7.11 9.69 -10.21
CA ASN A 293 -8.46 10.12 -10.56
C ASN A 293 -8.88 9.55 -11.94
N HIS A 294 -10.13 9.81 -12.34
CA HIS A 294 -10.65 9.34 -13.62
C HIS A 294 -9.91 9.90 -14.84
N ARG A 295 -9.54 11.19 -14.81
CA ARG A 295 -8.83 11.86 -15.91
C ARG A 295 -7.45 11.24 -16.14
N ASP A 296 -6.70 11.05 -15.06
CA ASP A 296 -5.37 10.42 -15.11
C ASP A 296 -5.47 8.98 -15.59
N TYR A 297 -6.50 8.24 -15.17
CA TYR A 297 -6.76 6.89 -15.65
C TYR A 297 -6.95 6.86 -17.17
N ILE A 298 -7.78 7.75 -17.72
CA ILE A 298 -8.02 7.83 -19.17
C ILE A 298 -6.76 8.22 -19.92
N ASN A 299 -5.99 9.18 -19.39
CA ASN A 299 -4.72 9.60 -20.00
C ASN A 299 -3.71 8.47 -20.03
N LEU A 300 -3.49 7.77 -18.90
CA LEU A 300 -2.54 6.65 -18.82
C LEU A 300 -2.98 5.45 -19.67
N LEU A 301 -4.29 5.26 -19.85
CA LEU A 301 -4.83 4.18 -20.68
C LEU A 301 -4.41 4.30 -22.16
N THR A 302 -4.00 5.48 -22.62
CA THR A 302 -3.44 5.67 -23.97
C THR A 302 -2.12 4.90 -24.18
N GLN A 303 -1.39 4.61 -23.11
CA GLN A 303 -0.12 3.88 -23.12
C GLN A 303 -0.30 2.36 -22.93
N LYS A 304 -1.51 1.85 -23.18
CA LYS A 304 -1.83 0.43 -23.04
C LYS A 304 -0.88 -0.45 -23.87
N ASP A 305 -0.38 -1.51 -23.25
CA ASP A 305 0.45 -2.49 -23.95
C ASP A 305 -0.44 -3.39 -24.83
N ASN A 306 -0.22 -3.30 -26.14
CA ASN A 306 -0.96 -4.08 -27.14
C ASN A 306 -0.65 -5.57 -27.08
N SER A 307 0.43 -6.01 -26.45
CA SER A 307 0.74 -7.43 -26.23
C SER A 307 -0.08 -8.09 -25.12
N HIS A 308 -0.89 -7.30 -24.39
CA HIS A 308 -1.82 -7.78 -23.38
C HIS A 308 -3.28 -7.53 -23.76
N PHE A 309 -4.16 -8.44 -23.36
CA PHE A 309 -5.61 -8.25 -23.32
C PHE A 309 -6.00 -7.45 -22.08
N THR A 310 -7.07 -6.65 -22.21
CA THR A 310 -7.77 -6.14 -21.03
C THR A 310 -8.41 -7.31 -20.31
N ILE A 311 -8.27 -7.37 -18.99
CA ILE A 311 -8.92 -8.38 -18.18
C ILE A 311 -10.15 -7.77 -17.53
N TYR A 312 -11.29 -8.41 -17.75
CA TYR A 312 -12.56 -8.11 -17.10
C TYR A 312 -12.87 -9.20 -16.08
N LYS A 313 -13.25 -8.81 -14.87
CA LYS A 313 -13.66 -9.74 -13.84
C LYS A 313 -14.82 -9.17 -13.03
N LYS A 314 -15.69 -10.06 -12.59
CA LYS A 314 -16.57 -9.83 -11.45
C LYS A 314 -15.87 -10.35 -10.20
N ARG A 315 -15.59 -9.46 -9.25
CA ARG A 315 -15.00 -9.83 -7.94
C ARG A 315 -16.09 -9.88 -6.89
N ARG A 316 -16.41 -11.08 -6.41
CA ARG A 316 -17.32 -11.30 -5.29
C ARG A 316 -16.53 -11.38 -3.98
N CYS A 317 -16.81 -10.47 -3.06
CA CYS A 317 -16.17 -10.41 -1.75
C CYS A 317 -17.15 -10.89 -0.68
N PHE A 318 -16.72 -11.80 0.19
CA PHE A 318 -17.55 -12.32 1.27
C PHE A 318 -16.70 -12.80 2.44
N ILE A 319 -17.33 -13.02 3.60
CA ILE A 319 -16.71 -13.60 4.78
C ILE A 319 -17.33 -14.97 5.02
N PHE A 320 -16.50 -15.98 5.21
CA PHE A 320 -16.91 -17.34 5.56
C PHE A 320 -15.95 -17.89 6.62
N ASP A 321 -16.50 -18.49 7.69
CA ASP A 321 -15.73 -19.00 8.83
C ASP A 321 -14.66 -18.01 9.39
N ASN A 322 -15.08 -16.76 9.55
CA ASN A 322 -14.25 -15.63 9.96
C ASN A 322 -13.04 -15.32 9.04
N GLN A 323 -13.06 -15.83 7.81
CA GLN A 323 -12.04 -15.61 6.79
C GLN A 323 -12.64 -14.79 5.65
N TYR A 324 -11.92 -13.74 5.23
CA TYR A 324 -12.34 -12.90 4.11
C TYR A 324 -11.85 -13.48 2.79
N PHE A 325 -12.75 -13.64 1.83
CA PHE A 325 -12.47 -14.21 0.53
C PHE A 325 -12.77 -13.22 -0.59
N GLN A 326 -11.98 -13.31 -1.66
CA GLN A 326 -12.20 -12.63 -2.93
C GLN A 326 -12.30 -13.68 -4.04
N LEU A 327 -13.49 -13.82 -4.62
CA LEU A 327 -13.72 -14.72 -5.74
C LEU A 327 -13.73 -13.92 -7.04
N ASP A 328 -12.69 -14.12 -7.84
CA ASP A 328 -12.50 -13.52 -9.16
C ASP A 328 -13.12 -14.42 -10.23
N ILE A 329 -14.22 -13.98 -10.82
CA ILE A 329 -14.87 -14.63 -11.95
C ILE A 329 -14.44 -13.89 -13.21
N TYR A 330 -13.65 -14.54 -14.08
CA TYR A 330 -13.15 -13.92 -15.30
C TYR A 330 -14.25 -13.84 -16.35
N GLU A 331 -14.42 -12.66 -16.93
CA GLU A 331 -15.48 -12.34 -17.88
C GLU A 331 -14.93 -12.07 -19.27
N GLN A 332 -15.79 -12.24 -20.27
CA GLN A 332 -15.46 -11.91 -21.66
C GLN A 332 -15.59 -10.39 -21.90
N PRO A 333 -14.79 -9.79 -22.79
CA PRO A 333 -13.79 -10.42 -23.66
C PRO A 333 -12.48 -10.74 -22.92
N SER A 334 -12.02 -11.98 -23.04
CA SER A 334 -10.78 -12.46 -22.42
C SER A 334 -10.02 -13.41 -23.36
N HIS A 335 -8.75 -13.65 -23.06
CA HIS A 335 -8.00 -14.74 -23.70
C HIS A 335 -8.75 -16.09 -23.52
N PRO A 336 -8.75 -17.03 -24.50
CA PRO A 336 -9.40 -18.33 -24.36
C PRO A 336 -9.09 -19.09 -23.07
N ARG A 337 -7.86 -18.98 -22.57
CA ARG A 337 -7.40 -19.56 -21.28
C ARG A 337 -8.13 -19.03 -20.04
N CYS A 338 -8.73 -17.85 -20.12
CA CYS A 338 -9.50 -17.25 -19.02
C CYS A 338 -11.01 -17.59 -19.09
N ARG A 339 -11.47 -18.26 -20.15
CA ARG A 339 -12.91 -18.57 -20.30
C ARG A 339 -13.33 -19.54 -19.22
N GLY A 340 -14.30 -19.13 -18.40
CA GLY A 340 -14.78 -19.93 -17.27
C GLY A 340 -13.80 -20.01 -16.09
N LEU A 341 -12.72 -19.22 -16.10
CA LEU A 341 -11.73 -19.23 -15.02
C LEU A 341 -12.29 -18.53 -13.77
N ILE A 342 -12.26 -19.24 -12.64
CA ILE A 342 -12.66 -18.73 -11.34
C ILE A 342 -11.51 -18.93 -10.36
N LEU A 343 -11.09 -17.85 -9.70
CA LEU A 343 -10.01 -17.88 -8.72
C LEU A 343 -10.50 -17.36 -7.37
N LEU A 344 -10.33 -18.16 -6.33
CA LEU A 344 -10.59 -17.76 -4.95
C LEU A 344 -9.28 -17.31 -4.31
N GLU A 345 -9.23 -16.08 -3.81
CA GLU A 345 -8.09 -15.52 -3.10
C GLU A 345 -8.44 -15.24 -1.63
N THR A 346 -7.50 -15.54 -0.74
CA THR A 346 -7.56 -15.14 0.66
C THR A 346 -6.16 -14.87 1.21
N TYR A 347 -6.08 -14.27 2.39
CA TYR A 347 -4.82 -14.07 3.12
C TYR A 347 -5.00 -14.70 4.49
N SER A 348 -4.14 -15.65 4.85
CA SER A 348 -4.26 -16.40 6.10
C SER A 348 -2.89 -16.72 6.70
N THR A 349 -2.82 -16.75 8.03
CA THR A 349 -1.67 -17.15 8.85
C THR A 349 -1.78 -18.60 9.31
N LEU A 350 -2.89 -19.26 8.98
CA LEU A 350 -3.12 -20.66 9.30
C LEU A 350 -2.14 -21.54 8.54
N ASP A 351 -1.74 -22.64 9.16
CA ASP A 351 -1.14 -23.74 8.41
C ASP A 351 -2.11 -24.27 7.34
N ASP A 352 -1.57 -24.87 6.28
CA ASP A 352 -2.37 -25.32 5.13
C ASP A 352 -3.52 -26.24 5.57
N ALA A 353 -3.30 -27.12 6.55
CA ALA A 353 -4.31 -28.05 7.03
C ALA A 353 -5.48 -27.35 7.75
N ARG A 354 -5.22 -26.29 8.53
CA ARG A 354 -6.26 -25.45 9.15
C ARG A 354 -6.96 -24.61 8.12
N LEU A 355 -6.23 -24.02 7.17
CA LEU A 355 -6.83 -23.21 6.11
C LEU A 355 -7.80 -24.04 5.26
N GLN A 356 -7.41 -25.25 4.87
CA GLN A 356 -8.26 -26.17 4.10
C GLN A 356 -9.60 -26.45 4.78
N ARG A 357 -9.63 -26.54 6.12
CA ARG A 357 -10.89 -26.73 6.88
C ARG A 357 -11.78 -25.50 6.91
N LYS A 358 -11.23 -24.31 6.69
CA LYS A 358 -11.96 -23.03 6.65
C LYS A 358 -12.40 -22.63 5.24
N LEU A 359 -12.03 -23.40 4.22
CA LEU A 359 -12.42 -23.08 2.85
C LEU A 359 -13.95 -23.21 2.69
N PRO A 360 -14.58 -22.37 1.85
CA PRO A 360 -16.02 -22.42 1.66
C PRO A 360 -16.46 -23.76 1.05
N THR A 361 -17.16 -24.57 1.83
CA THR A 361 -17.56 -25.93 1.43
C THR A 361 -18.60 -25.96 0.31
N PHE A 362 -19.28 -24.83 0.08
CA PHE A 362 -20.20 -24.66 -1.04
C PHE A 362 -19.48 -24.37 -2.37
N LEU A 363 -18.15 -24.15 -2.36
CA LEU A 363 -17.35 -24.02 -3.58
C LEU A 363 -16.61 -25.32 -3.88
N THR A 364 -16.59 -25.70 -5.16
CA THR A 364 -15.80 -26.84 -5.65
C THR A 364 -14.37 -26.39 -5.90
N ILE A 365 -13.51 -26.47 -4.89
CA ILE A 365 -12.10 -26.08 -5.00
C ILE A 365 -11.29 -27.25 -5.57
N GLU A 366 -10.64 -27.05 -6.72
CA GLU A 366 -9.87 -28.10 -7.39
C GLU A 366 -8.46 -28.26 -6.78
N ARG A 367 -7.74 -27.14 -6.67
CA ARG A 367 -6.36 -27.11 -6.16
C ARG A 367 -5.93 -25.70 -5.79
N GLU A 368 -4.88 -25.63 -4.99
CA GLU A 368 -4.13 -24.40 -4.77
C GLU A 368 -3.22 -24.08 -5.95
N VAL A 369 -3.21 -22.81 -6.37
CA VAL A 369 -2.43 -22.26 -7.48
C VAL A 369 -1.65 -21.01 -7.04
N THR A 370 -1.41 -20.85 -5.73
CA THR A 370 -0.55 -19.83 -5.13
C THR A 370 0.84 -19.86 -5.77
N GLY A 371 1.39 -18.69 -6.12
CA GLY A 371 2.71 -18.57 -6.78
C GLY A 371 2.80 -19.15 -8.21
N SER A 372 1.77 -19.80 -8.74
CA SER A 372 1.81 -20.40 -10.08
C SER A 372 1.82 -19.33 -11.17
N ALA A 373 2.84 -19.39 -12.03
CA ALA A 373 3.02 -18.47 -13.16
C ALA A 373 1.84 -18.51 -14.14
N ASP A 374 1.24 -19.68 -14.36
CA ASP A 374 0.08 -19.90 -15.25
C ASP A 374 -1.18 -19.16 -14.77
N TYR A 375 -1.31 -18.97 -13.46
CA TYR A 375 -2.43 -18.26 -12.83
C TYR A 375 -2.03 -16.85 -12.37
N SER A 376 -0.89 -16.34 -12.86
CA SER A 376 -0.52 -14.94 -12.70
C SER A 376 -1.34 -14.09 -13.67
N MET A 377 -1.85 -12.96 -13.18
CA MET A 377 -2.67 -12.07 -13.99
C MET A 377 -1.92 -11.52 -15.22
N TYR A 378 -0.59 -11.38 -15.12
CA TYR A 378 0.26 -10.94 -16.22
C TYR A 378 0.29 -11.97 -17.35
N ASN A 379 0.56 -13.24 -17.03
CA ASN A 379 0.59 -14.29 -18.05
C ASN A 379 -0.82 -14.56 -18.62
N LEU A 380 -1.86 -14.47 -17.79
CA LEU A 380 -3.26 -14.60 -18.23
C LEU A 380 -3.69 -13.51 -19.22
N SER A 381 -3.11 -12.31 -19.17
CA SER A 381 -3.40 -11.26 -20.16
C SER A 381 -2.55 -11.33 -21.41
N LEU A 382 -1.44 -12.08 -21.46
CA LEU A 382 -0.60 -12.15 -22.66
C LEU A 382 -1.40 -12.65 -23.88
N ARG A 383 -1.25 -11.95 -25.00
CA ARG A 383 -1.88 -12.34 -26.28
C ARG A 383 -1.19 -13.52 -26.95
N GLU A 384 0.14 -13.60 -26.81
CA GLU A 384 0.95 -14.64 -27.41
C GLU A 384 0.74 -16.00 -26.72
N ASP A 385 1.08 -17.08 -27.42
CA ASP A 385 1.06 -18.40 -26.83
C ASP A 385 2.20 -18.55 -25.81
N TRP A 386 1.89 -19.09 -24.63
CA TRP A 386 2.84 -19.22 -23.51
C TRP A 386 4.03 -20.12 -23.86
N LYS A 387 3.85 -21.05 -24.81
CA LYS A 387 4.91 -21.94 -25.28
C LYS A 387 5.97 -21.22 -26.12
N THR A 388 5.59 -20.15 -26.82
CA THR A 388 6.45 -19.46 -27.80
C THR A 388 6.80 -18.03 -27.40
N SER A 389 6.08 -17.44 -26.45
CA SER A 389 6.29 -16.05 -26.05
C SER A 389 7.59 -15.87 -25.27
N LYS A 390 8.43 -14.94 -25.74
CA LYS A 390 9.59 -14.44 -24.99
C LYS A 390 9.19 -13.55 -23.81
N LYS A 391 7.93 -13.08 -23.78
CA LYS A 391 7.33 -12.30 -22.70
C LYS A 391 6.67 -13.17 -21.63
N TYR A 392 6.50 -14.48 -21.88
CA TYR A 392 5.99 -15.38 -20.85
C TYR A 392 7.01 -15.52 -19.72
N LEU A 393 6.53 -15.22 -18.53
CA LEU A 393 7.32 -15.08 -17.33
C LEU A 393 7.33 -16.46 -16.62
N ARG A 394 8.42 -17.24 -16.82
CA ARG A 394 8.57 -18.68 -16.46
C ARG A 394 8.99 -18.99 -15.02
N THR A 395 9.86 -18.17 -14.42
CA THR A 395 10.29 -18.38 -13.03
C THR A 395 9.12 -18.08 -12.09
N ASN A 396 9.07 -18.71 -10.91
CA ASN A 396 8.06 -18.40 -9.90
C ASN A 396 8.05 -16.89 -9.68
N PHE A 397 7.01 -16.21 -10.16
CA PHE A 397 6.79 -14.79 -9.91
C PHE A 397 6.28 -14.69 -8.49
N VAL A 398 7.22 -14.84 -7.57
CA VAL A 398 7.03 -14.49 -6.20
C VAL A 398 6.78 -12.98 -6.18
N GLY A 399 5.51 -12.57 -6.07
CA GLY A 399 5.25 -11.25 -5.49
C GLY A 399 5.89 -11.22 -4.10
N PRO A 400 6.19 -10.06 -3.52
CA PRO A 400 6.44 -10.00 -2.08
C PRO A 400 5.26 -10.64 -1.29
N GLU A 401 4.08 -10.74 -1.88
CA GLU A 401 2.90 -11.46 -1.36
C GLU A 401 3.01 -13.02 -1.40
N ASP A 402 3.91 -13.59 -2.21
CA ASP A 402 4.05 -15.03 -2.48
C ASP A 402 5.43 -15.58 -2.02
N ALA A 403 6.24 -14.77 -1.33
CA ALA A 403 7.59 -15.16 -0.92
C ALA A 403 7.54 -15.99 0.36
N GLU A 404 8.11 -17.18 0.33
CA GLU A 404 8.42 -17.87 1.58
C GLU A 404 9.47 -17.06 2.33
N GLY A 405 9.20 -16.76 3.61
CA GLY A 405 10.17 -16.11 4.48
C GLY A 405 11.46 -16.93 4.51
N HIS A 406 12.52 -16.44 3.89
CA HIS A 406 13.81 -17.10 3.94
C HIS A 406 14.38 -16.98 5.36
N GLY A 407 14.37 -18.09 6.10
CA GLY A 407 15.26 -18.28 7.24
C GLY A 407 16.73 -18.32 6.78
N PRO A 408 17.68 -18.06 7.68
CA PRO A 408 19.09 -17.96 7.32
C PRO A 408 19.67 -19.36 7.08
N ASN A 409 20.03 -19.66 5.82
CA ASN A 409 21.21 -20.46 5.41
C ASN A 409 20.97 -21.21 4.10
N GLN A 410 21.70 -20.85 3.05
CA GLN A 410 22.69 -21.71 2.37
C GLN A 410 23.29 -20.93 1.19
N LEU A 411 24.27 -20.07 1.48
CA LEU A 411 25.21 -19.58 0.48
C LEU A 411 26.16 -20.73 0.12
N LYS A 412 25.84 -21.50 -0.93
CA LYS A 412 26.86 -22.27 -1.64
C LYS A 412 27.63 -21.30 -2.53
N LEU A 413 28.79 -20.84 -2.04
CA LEU A 413 29.81 -20.20 -2.87
C LEU A 413 30.18 -21.14 -4.04
N LYS A 414 29.85 -20.73 -5.27
CA LYS A 414 30.56 -21.19 -6.45
C LYS A 414 31.66 -20.18 -6.75
N LEU A 415 32.88 -20.52 -6.37
CA LEU A 415 34.10 -19.90 -6.87
C LEU A 415 34.25 -20.24 -8.36
N ASN A 416 34.08 -19.25 -9.24
CA ASN A 416 34.74 -19.22 -10.54
C ASN A 416 36.04 -18.42 -10.30
N GLY A 417 37.25 -18.92 -10.47
CA GLY A 417 37.71 -19.74 -11.59
C GLY A 417 38.28 -18.86 -12.71
N HIS A 418 39.10 -17.85 -12.39
CA HIS A 418 39.91 -17.16 -13.39
C HIS A 418 41.32 -17.75 -13.41
N GLY A 419 41.59 -18.49 -14.49
CA GLY A 419 42.92 -18.99 -14.82
C GLY A 419 43.86 -17.86 -15.23
N ALA A 420 45.00 -17.78 -14.55
CA ALA A 420 46.16 -17.03 -15.00
C ALA A 420 46.96 -17.92 -15.97
N ALA A 421 47.18 -17.42 -17.19
CA ALA A 421 48.15 -17.97 -18.13
C ALA A 421 49.58 -17.61 -17.69
N PRO A 422 50.60 -18.43 -18.00
CA PRO A 422 51.95 -18.26 -17.48
C PRO A 422 52.77 -17.28 -18.33
N GLY A 423 53.34 -16.26 -17.69
CA GLY A 423 54.32 -15.35 -18.29
C GLY A 423 55.72 -15.96 -18.30
N LEU A 424 56.34 -15.96 -19.49
CA LEU A 424 57.73 -16.35 -19.71
C LEU A 424 58.72 -15.44 -18.97
N ALA A 425 59.79 -16.06 -18.49
CA ALA A 425 61.00 -15.41 -18.00
C ALA A 425 61.86 -14.87 -19.15
N VAL A 426 62.40 -13.67 -18.99
CA VAL A 426 63.65 -13.24 -19.64
C VAL A 426 64.49 -12.46 -18.62
N ASN A 427 65.76 -12.87 -18.55
CA ASN A 427 66.83 -12.38 -17.69
C ASN A 427 67.28 -10.95 -18.00
N GLY A 428 67.70 -10.23 -16.95
CA GLY A 428 69.10 -9.82 -16.81
C GLY A 428 69.59 -8.50 -17.42
N ALA A 429 70.23 -7.73 -16.52
CA ALA A 429 71.43 -6.90 -16.70
C ALA A 429 71.27 -5.39 -16.98
N ALA A 430 72.06 -4.67 -16.16
CA ALA A 430 72.49 -3.26 -16.16
C ALA A 430 71.49 -2.21 -15.68
#